data_AF-A0A5C9E3F1-F1
#
_entry.id   AF-A0A5C9E3F1-F1
#
_cell.length_a   1.000
_cell.length_b   1.000
_cell.length_c   1.000
_cell.angle_alpha   90.00
_cell.angle_beta   90.00
_cell.angle_gamma   90.00
#
_symmetry.space_group_name_H-M   'P 1'
#
loop_
_entity.id
_entity.type
_entity.pdbx_description
1 polymer ?
#
loop_
_entity_poly.entity_id
_entity_poly.type
_entity_poly.pdbx_seq_one_letter_code
_entity_poly.pdbx_strand_id
1 'polypeptide(L)'
;MTGTRRKGISDFRNVSDLRIQFYCEYRLYLKQIHGETKSEASLQGEMLHSQVSKTSMGFIPNTVVFALLVLIIIISAILWIWM
;
A
#
# COMPACT_ATOMS: atom_id res chain seq x y z
N MET A 1 -23.12 -0.74 31.28
CA MET A 1 -23.23 -0.58 29.81
C MET A 1 -21.85 -0.26 29.24
N THR A 2 -21.03 -1.28 28.97
CA THR A 2 -19.71 -1.11 28.33
C THR A 2 -19.86 -1.31 26.83
N GLY A 3 -20.17 -0.23 26.11
CA GLY A 3 -20.20 -0.22 24.66
C GLY A 3 -18.78 -0.30 24.10
N THR A 4 -18.39 -1.46 23.57
CA THR A 4 -17.19 -1.64 22.76
C THR A 4 -17.37 -0.87 21.44
N ARG A 5 -17.09 0.43 21.45
CA ARG A 5 -16.86 1.19 20.20
C ARG A 5 -15.69 0.53 19.49
N ARG A 6 -15.95 -0.02 18.30
CA ARG A 6 -14.88 -0.37 17.35
C ARG A 6 -14.11 0.91 17.05
N LYS A 7 -12.90 1.06 17.59
CA LYS A 7 -11.98 2.13 17.20
C LYS A 7 -11.67 1.94 15.72
N GLY A 8 -12.28 2.76 14.86
CA GLY A 8 -11.93 2.81 13.46
C GLY A 8 -10.48 3.23 13.30
N ILE A 9 -9.86 2.87 12.19
CA ILE A 9 -8.49 3.27 11.82
C ILE A 9 -8.30 4.81 11.89
N SER A 10 -9.39 5.58 11.77
CA SER A 10 -9.44 7.04 11.94
C SER A 10 -9.13 7.55 13.36
N ASP A 11 -9.16 6.69 14.38
CA ASP A 11 -8.89 7.06 15.78
C ASP A 11 -7.40 6.88 16.15
N PHE A 12 -6.58 6.38 15.23
CA PHE A 12 -5.15 6.25 15.43
C PHE A 12 -4.43 7.50 14.92
N ARG A 13 -3.72 8.17 15.83
CA ARG A 13 -2.80 9.25 15.46
C ARG A 13 -1.71 8.73 14.55
N ASN A 14 -1.39 9.52 13.52
CA ASN A 14 -0.28 9.23 12.63
C ASN A 14 1.04 9.19 13.44
N VAL A 15 1.86 8.16 13.21
CA VAL A 15 3.15 7.97 13.90
C VAL A 15 4.07 9.17 13.67
N SER A 16 3.97 9.82 12.51
CA SER A 16 4.70 11.04 12.20
C SER A 16 4.31 12.20 13.12
N ASP A 17 3.03 12.32 13.49
CA ASP A 17 2.55 13.38 14.39
C ASP A 17 2.96 13.13 15.84
N LEU A 18 2.93 11.86 16.27
CA LEU A 18 3.45 11.44 17.57
C LEU A 18 4.95 11.77 17.71
N ARG A 19 5.73 11.53 16.65
CA ARG A 19 7.14 11.90 16.61
C ARG A 19 7.32 13.40 16.76
N ILE A 20 6.56 14.21 16.02
CA ILE A 20 6.64 15.68 16.12
C ILE A 20 6.28 16.14 17.54
N GLN A 21 5.24 15.56 18.16
CA GLN A 21 4.87 15.89 19.54
C GLN A 21 6.02 15.63 20.52
N PHE A 22 6.71 14.50 20.38
CA PHE A 22 7.82 14.14 21.26
C PHE A 22 9.02 15.07 21.09
N TYR A 23 9.32 15.52 19.87
CA TYR A 23 10.42 16.45 19.62
C TYR A 23 10.09 17.90 20.00
N CYS A 24 8.90 18.38 19.64
CA CYS A 24 8.46 19.73 19.92
C CYS A 24 6.93 19.85 19.79
N GLU A 25 6.25 19.89 20.93
CA GLU A 25 4.79 20.01 20.98
C GLU A 25 4.27 21.29 20.31
N TYR A 26 4.98 22.41 20.48
CA TYR A 26 4.60 23.68 19.84
C TYR A 26 4.65 23.60 18.30
N ARG A 27 5.58 22.81 17.74
CA ARG A 27 5.63 22.57 16.30
C ARG A 27 4.42 21.78 15.82
N LEU A 28 3.96 20.79 16.59
CA LEU A 28 2.73 20.07 16.26
C LEU A 28 1.52 21.01 16.26
N TYR A 29 1.42 21.89 17.26
CA TYR A 29 0.37 22.89 17.36
C TYR A 29 0.32 23.79 16.12
N LEU A 30 1.47 24.33 15.70
CA LEU A 30 1.56 25.15 14.49
C LEU A 30 1.14 24.39 13.22
N LYS A 31 1.57 23.13 13.08
CA LYS A 31 1.19 22.25 11.96
C LYS A 31 -0.31 21.98 11.91
N GLN A 32 -0.98 21.85 13.06
CA GLN A 32 -2.44 21.64 13.11
C GLN A 32 -3.24 22.89 12.71
N ILE A 33 -2.72 24.08 13.01
CA ILE A 33 -3.40 25.36 12.71
C ILE A 33 -3.14 25.83 11.28
N HIS A 34 -1.90 25.74 10.82
CA HIS A 34 -1.48 26.30 9.53
C HIS A 34 -1.43 25.26 8.41
N GLY A 35 -1.58 23.96 8.75
CA GLY A 35 -1.43 22.86 7.82
C GLY A 35 0.03 22.45 7.57
N GLU A 36 0.23 21.40 6.78
CA GLU A 36 1.55 20.98 6.34
C GLU A 36 1.94 21.64 5.01
N THR A 37 3.14 22.21 4.97
CA THR A 37 3.78 22.59 3.71
C THR A 37 4.56 21.39 3.16
N LYS A 38 4.20 20.95 1.95
CA LYS A 38 4.95 19.90 1.25
C LYS A 38 6.21 20.52 0.65
N SER A 39 7.37 20.05 1.09
CA SER A 39 8.65 20.33 0.42
C SER A 39 8.75 19.53 -0.88
N GLU A 40 9.48 20.05 -1.87
CA GLU A 40 9.77 19.37 -3.14
C GLU A 40 10.37 17.96 -2.92
N ALA A 41 11.26 17.82 -1.93
CA ALA A 41 11.83 16.53 -1.55
C ALA A 41 10.77 15.53 -1.05
N SER A 42 9.77 16.01 -0.31
CA SER A 42 8.64 15.18 0.17
C SER A 42 7.80 14.67 -1.00
N LEU A 43 7.58 15.53 -2.00
CA LEU A 43 6.82 15.21 -3.20
C LEU A 43 7.54 14.18 -4.09
N GLN A 44 8.85 14.35 -4.28
CA GLN A 44 9.67 13.36 -4.99
C GLN A 44 9.71 12.01 -4.25
N GLY A 45 9.81 12.02 -2.92
CA GLY A 45 9.73 10.81 -2.11
C GLY A 45 8.37 10.10 -2.24
N GLU A 46 7.26 10.84 -2.22
CA GLU A 46 5.91 10.31 -2.42
C GLU A 46 5.76 9.64 -3.79
N MET A 47 6.31 10.26 -4.84
CA MET A 47 6.34 9.68 -6.19
C MET A 47 7.13 8.37 -6.24
N LEU A 48 8.31 8.33 -5.61
CA LEU A 48 9.13 7.12 -5.54
C LEU A 48 8.40 5.98 -4.81
N HIS A 49 7.80 6.26 -3.66
CA HIS A 49 7.02 5.27 -2.92
C HIS A 49 5.81 4.77 -3.72
N SER A 50 5.14 5.65 -4.47
CA SER A 50 4.04 5.27 -5.38
C SER A 50 4.51 4.32 -6.49
N GLN A 51 5.69 4.59 -7.07
CA GLN A 51 6.26 3.72 -8.10
C GLN A 51 6.66 2.35 -7.53
N VAL A 52 7.39 2.32 -6.41
CA VAL A 52 7.84 1.08 -5.77
C VAL A 52 6.68 0.19 -5.35
N SER A 53 5.62 0.78 -4.77
CA SER A 53 4.42 0.04 -4.36
C SER A 53 3.64 -0.54 -5.55
N LYS A 54 3.61 0.16 -6.69
CA LYS A 54 3.02 -0.38 -7.92
C LYS A 54 3.87 -1.50 -8.51
N THR A 55 5.19 -1.38 -8.47
CA THR A 55 6.10 -2.43 -8.93
C THR A 55 6.02 -3.69 -8.06
N SER A 56 5.85 -3.55 -6.74
CA SER A 56 5.71 -4.71 -5.83
C SER A 56 4.34 -5.40 -5.95
N MET A 57 3.28 -4.68 -6.32
CA MET A 57 1.99 -5.26 -6.70
C MET A 57 1.95 -5.77 -8.15
N GLY A 58 3.03 -5.57 -8.91
CA GLY A 58 3.16 -5.90 -10.32
C GLY A 58 3.39 -7.38 -10.65
N PHE A 59 3.04 -8.32 -9.76
CA PHE A 59 2.73 -9.69 -10.22
C PHE A 59 1.27 -9.70 -10.70
N ILE A 60 1.01 -8.91 -11.74
CA ILE A 60 -0.16 -9.12 -12.58
C ILE A 60 0.18 -10.42 -13.31
N PRO A 61 -0.44 -11.57 -13.01
CA PRO A 61 -0.29 -12.70 -13.90
C PRO A 61 -0.81 -12.17 -15.23
N ASN A 62 0.09 -12.02 -16.20
CA ASN A 62 -0.29 -11.73 -17.58
C ASN A 62 -1.35 -12.79 -17.88
N THR A 63 -2.62 -12.42 -17.94
CA THR A 63 -3.74 -13.37 -18.01
C THR A 63 -3.57 -14.27 -19.23
N VAL A 64 -2.91 -13.73 -20.26
CA VAL A 64 -2.40 -14.43 -21.43
C VAL A 64 -1.40 -15.53 -21.07
N VAL A 65 -0.37 -15.25 -20.26
CA VAL A 65 0.63 -16.25 -19.82
C VAL A 65 0.01 -17.31 -18.94
N PHE A 66 -0.91 -16.94 -18.04
CA PHE A 66 -1.65 -17.89 -17.20
C PHE A 66 -2.55 -18.80 -18.05
N ALA A 67 -3.29 -18.22 -19.00
CA ALA A 67 -4.13 -18.97 -19.94
C ALA A 67 -3.31 -19.94 -20.82
N LEU A 68 -2.12 -19.50 -21.27
CA LEU A 68 -1.21 -20.33 -22.07
C LEU A 68 -0.67 -21.52 -21.26
N LEU A 69 -0.29 -21.30 -20.00
CA LEU A 69 0.12 -22.36 -19.07
C LEU A 69 -0.99 -23.39 -18.86
N VAL A 70 -2.22 -22.94 -18.63
CA VAL A 70 -3.38 -23.84 -18.46
C VAL A 70 -3.64 -24.65 -19.72
N LEU A 71 -3.56 -24.03 -20.90
CA LEU A 71 -3.75 -24.72 -22.18
C LEU A 71 -2.70 -25.82 -22.41
N ILE A 72 -1.42 -25.55 -22.11
CA ILE A 72 -0.34 -26.53 -22.22
C ILE A 72 -0.58 -27.75 -21.31
N ILE A 73 -1.03 -27.51 -20.07
CA ILE A 73 -1.34 -28.59 -19.12
C ILE A 73 -2.46 -29.47 -19.67
N ILE A 74 -3.54 -28.88 -20.19
CA ILE A 74 -4.67 -29.63 -20.76
C ILE A 74 -4.23 -30.48 -21.95
N ILE A 75 -3.47 -29.90 -22.89
CA ILE A 75 -2.97 -30.62 -24.07
C ILE A 75 -2.05 -31.78 -23.64
N SER A 76 -1.16 -31.56 -22.67
CA SER A 76 -0.28 -32.62 -22.16
C SER A 76 -1.04 -33.77 -21.52
N ALA A 77 -2.11 -33.48 -20.77
CA ALA A 77 -2.96 -34.49 -20.15
C ALA A 77 -3.73 -35.32 -21.18
N ILE A 78 -4.26 -34.67 -22.23
CA ILE A 78 -4.95 -35.37 -23.33
C ILE A 78 -3.98 -36.28 -24.08
N LEU A 79 -2.79 -35.78 -24.42
CA LEU A 79 -1.77 -36.59 -25.09
C LEU A 79 -1.34 -37.79 -24.26
N TRP A 80 -1.27 -37.66 -22.93
CA TRP A 80 -0.91 -38.76 -22.04
C TRP A 80 -1.99 -39.84 -21.92
N ILE A 81 -3.26 -39.49 -22.07
CA ILE A 81 -4.37 -40.44 -22.05
C ILE A 81 -4.46 -41.23 -23.37
N TRP A 82 -4.05 -40.60 -24.47
CA TRP A 82 -4.10 -41.19 -25.82
C TRP A 82 -2.81 -41.93 -26.22
N MET A 83 -1.74 -41.78 -25.45
CA MET A 83 -0.48 -42.51 -25.58
C MET A 83 -0.51 -43.77 -24.70
#